data_AF-A0A3D9KG10-F1
#
_entry.id   AF-A0A3D9KG10-F1
#
_cell.length_a   1.000
_cell.length_b   1.000
_cell.length_c   1.000
_cell.angle_alpha   90.00
_cell.angle_beta   90.00
_cell.angle_gamma   90.00
#
_symmetry.space_group_name_H-M   'P 1'
#
loop_
_entity.id
_entity.type
_entity.pdbx_description
1 polymer ?
#
loop_
_entity_poly.entity_id
_entity_poly.type
_entity_poly.pdbx_seq_one_letter_code
_entity_poly.pdbx_strand_id
1 'polypeptide(L)'
;MTASNGLADRYTRETEQMLASNGLADPYTSETEQMIASNGLADRYTRESERMTASNGLAGRYTSETEQMIASNGLADRYTRESERMTASNGLAGRYTRETEQMLASNGLADPYTRESEQMIASNGLADCYTS
;
A
#
# COMPACT_ATOMS: atom_id res chain seq x y z
N MET A 1 12.66 9.66 -9.18
CA MET A 1 12.81 10.91 -8.39
C MET A 1 13.13 10.55 -6.94
N THR A 2 13.92 11.34 -6.23
CA THR A 2 14.28 11.04 -4.83
C THR A 2 13.96 12.23 -3.92
N ALA A 3 13.16 12.01 -2.89
CA ALA A 3 12.92 12.94 -1.80
C ALA A 3 13.64 12.45 -0.55
N SER A 4 14.50 13.29 0.03
CA SER A 4 15.18 12.99 1.30
C SER A 4 14.96 14.18 2.24
N ASN A 5 14.28 13.96 3.37
CA ASN A 5 13.93 15.00 4.35
C ASN A 5 13.09 16.17 3.78
N GLY A 6 12.22 15.91 2.81
CA GLY A 6 11.40 16.93 2.15
C GLY A 6 10.08 16.38 1.62
N LEU A 7 9.29 17.26 0.99
CA LEU A 7 8.03 16.93 0.35
C LEU A 7 8.24 16.74 -1.15
N ALA A 8 7.75 15.63 -1.70
CA ALA A 8 7.64 15.42 -3.14
C ALA A 8 6.18 15.20 -3.53
N ASP A 9 5.65 16.14 -4.30
CA ASP A 9 4.32 16.09 -4.90
C ASP A 9 4.49 16.14 -6.43
N ARG A 10 3.81 15.23 -7.12
CA ARG A 10 3.87 15.17 -8.58
C ARG A 10 2.64 14.52 -9.19
N TYR A 11 2.20 15.10 -10.31
CA TYR A 11 1.23 14.50 -11.22
C TYR A 11 1.89 14.07 -12.53
N THR A 12 1.67 12.83 -12.96
CA THR A 12 2.05 12.36 -14.30
C THR A 12 0.99 11.48 -14.95
N ARG A 13 1.09 11.35 -16.27
CA ARG A 13 0.19 10.50 -17.05
C ARG A 13 0.75 9.11 -17.38
N GLU A 14 2.03 8.89 -17.15
CA GLU A 14 2.76 7.69 -17.59
C GLU A 14 3.36 6.96 -16.38
N THR A 15 4.41 6.17 -16.61
CA THR A 15 5.13 5.42 -15.57
C THR A 15 6.01 6.33 -14.70
N GLU A 16 5.89 6.20 -13.38
CA GLU A 16 6.82 6.86 -12.43
C GLU A 16 7.53 5.91 -11.49
N GLN A 17 8.76 6.31 -11.16
CA GLN A 17 9.55 5.70 -10.10
C GLN A 17 9.97 6.77 -9.09
N MET A 18 9.63 6.55 -7.82
CA MET A 18 9.96 7.46 -6.73
C MET A 18 10.66 6.74 -5.56
N LEU A 19 11.57 7.44 -4.90
CA LEU A 19 12.24 7.02 -3.68
C LEU A 19 12.04 8.11 -2.64
N ALA A 20 11.49 7.77 -1.49
CA ALA A 20 11.27 8.71 -0.39
C ALA A 20 11.94 8.20 0.89
N SER A 21 12.81 9.01 1.48
CA SER A 21 13.50 8.71 2.74
C SER A 21 13.30 9.84 3.74
N ASN A 22 12.73 9.55 4.91
CA ASN A 22 12.48 10.55 5.96
C ASN A 22 11.66 11.77 5.48
N GLY A 23 10.73 11.58 4.54
CA GLY A 23 9.98 12.66 3.89
C GLY A 23 8.51 12.28 3.63
N LEU A 24 7.76 13.23 3.08
CA LEU A 24 6.39 13.02 2.61
C LEU A 24 6.41 12.88 1.08
N ALA A 25 5.79 11.85 0.54
CA ALA A 25 5.62 11.66 -0.89
C ALA A 25 4.14 11.51 -1.25
N ASP A 26 3.66 12.39 -2.13
CA ASP A 26 2.28 12.44 -2.60
C ASP A 26 2.18 12.50 -4.14
N PRO A 27 2.52 11.41 -4.84
CA PRO A 27 2.30 11.32 -6.28
C PRO A 27 0.87 10.94 -6.65
N TYR A 28 0.50 11.44 -7.83
CA TYR A 28 -0.63 10.99 -8.60
C TYR A 28 -0.15 10.50 -9.97
N THR A 29 -0.51 9.27 -10.34
CA THR A 29 -0.23 8.73 -11.68
C THR A 29 -1.48 8.13 -12.32
N SER A 30 -1.62 8.24 -13.65
CA SER A 30 -2.74 7.62 -14.37
C SER A 30 -2.48 6.22 -14.91
N GLU A 31 -1.24 5.76 -14.92
CA GLU A 31 -0.85 4.49 -15.54
C GLU A 31 -0.11 3.63 -14.49
N THR A 32 1.23 3.68 -14.44
CA THR A 32 2.00 2.83 -13.51
C THR A 32 2.82 3.63 -12.51
N GLU A 33 2.75 3.29 -11.22
CA GLU A 33 3.63 3.85 -10.21
C GLU A 33 4.46 2.76 -9.51
N GLN A 34 5.75 3.03 -9.31
CA GLN A 34 6.59 2.29 -8.38
C GLN A 34 7.22 3.23 -7.35
N MET A 35 7.07 2.92 -6.05
CA MET A 35 7.76 3.67 -5.02
C MET A 35 8.41 2.79 -3.95
N ILE A 36 9.55 3.26 -3.47
CA ILE A 36 10.16 2.80 -2.23
C ILE A 36 10.15 3.95 -1.21
N ALA A 37 9.48 3.75 -0.08
CA ALA A 37 9.45 4.69 1.03
C ALA A 37 10.14 4.10 2.27
N SER A 38 10.96 4.90 2.96
CA SER A 38 11.63 4.52 4.20
C SER A 38 11.54 5.63 5.24
N ASN A 39 11.09 5.32 6.46
CA ASN A 39 10.98 6.28 7.56
C ASN A 39 10.14 7.53 7.23
N GLY A 40 9.09 7.41 6.44
CA GLY A 40 8.33 8.55 5.91
C GLY A 40 6.82 8.30 5.84
N LEU A 41 6.11 9.32 5.39
CA LEU A 41 4.68 9.25 5.09
C LEU A 41 4.49 9.21 3.57
N ALA A 42 3.56 8.39 3.09
CA ALA A 42 3.17 8.39 1.69
C ALA A 42 1.65 8.33 1.57
N ASP A 43 1.05 9.30 0.90
CA ASP A 43 -0.36 9.28 0.50
C ASP A 43 -0.45 9.32 -1.02
N ARG A 44 -1.37 8.57 -1.65
CA ARG A 44 -1.30 8.36 -3.11
C ARG A 44 -2.60 8.00 -3.79
N TYR A 45 -2.59 8.33 -5.08
CA TYR A 45 -3.60 7.87 -6.01
C TYR A 45 -2.97 7.35 -7.31
N THR A 46 -3.27 6.10 -7.65
CA THR A 46 -2.95 5.53 -8.98
C THR A 46 -4.20 4.97 -9.65
N ARG A 47 -4.37 5.25 -10.95
CA ARG A 47 -5.55 4.75 -11.69
C ARG A 47 -5.41 3.29 -12.12
N GLU A 48 -4.26 2.85 -12.59
CA GLU A 48 -4.13 1.52 -13.19
C GLU A 48 -3.31 0.59 -12.28
N SER A 49 -1.99 0.76 -12.20
CA SER A 49 -1.14 -0.19 -11.47
C SER A 49 -0.17 0.48 -10.51
N GLU A 50 -0.22 0.09 -9.23
CA GLU A 50 0.71 0.58 -8.22
C GLU A 50 1.54 -0.55 -7.59
N ARG A 51 2.85 -0.31 -7.46
CA ARG A 51 3.76 -1.15 -6.67
C ARG A 51 4.49 -0.34 -5.60
N MET A 52 4.42 -0.78 -4.36
CA MET A 52 5.15 -0.16 -3.25
C MET A 52 6.00 -1.13 -2.43
N THR A 53 7.12 -0.60 -1.96
CA THR A 53 7.79 -1.06 -0.75
C THR A 53 7.84 0.06 0.30
N ALA A 54 7.28 -0.12 1.49
CA ALA A 54 7.40 0.79 2.63
C ALA A 54 8.10 0.12 3.81
N SER A 55 9.00 0.86 4.45
CA SER A 55 9.67 0.45 5.68
C SER A 55 9.60 1.56 6.73
N ASN A 56 9.20 1.23 7.96
CA ASN A 56 9.19 2.15 9.11
C ASN A 56 8.37 3.44 8.88
N GLY A 57 7.15 3.36 8.34
CA GLY A 57 6.37 4.56 7.96
C GLY A 57 4.86 4.36 7.95
N LEU A 58 4.12 5.41 7.61
CA LEU A 58 2.68 5.32 7.34
C LEU A 58 2.43 5.44 5.84
N ALA A 59 1.54 4.61 5.30
CA ALA A 59 1.13 4.67 3.91
C ALA A 59 -0.40 4.67 3.77
N GLY A 60 -0.97 5.74 3.21
CA GLY A 60 -2.35 5.85 2.76
C GLY A 60 -2.44 5.70 1.24
N ARG A 61 -3.41 4.95 0.71
CA ARG A 61 -3.48 4.68 -0.74
C ARG A 61 -4.86 4.49 -1.30
N TYR A 62 -5.00 4.92 -2.55
CA TYR A 62 -6.13 4.59 -3.41
C TYR A 62 -5.66 4.09 -4.79
N THR A 63 -6.05 2.87 -5.15
CA THR A 63 -5.79 2.29 -6.47
C THR A 63 -7.08 1.84 -7.15
N SER A 64 -7.26 2.21 -8.43
CA SER A 64 -8.50 1.87 -9.16
C SER A 64 -8.50 0.48 -9.83
N GLU A 65 -7.35 -0.12 -10.13
CA GLU A 65 -7.29 -1.48 -10.67
C GLU A 65 -6.40 -2.37 -9.79
N THR A 66 -5.09 -2.36 -9.98
CA THR A 66 -4.18 -3.32 -9.33
C THR A 66 -3.20 -2.67 -8.36
N GLU A 67 -3.18 -3.14 -7.11
CA GLU A 67 -2.20 -2.73 -6.13
C GLU A 67 -1.34 -3.90 -5.61
N GLN A 68 -0.02 -3.69 -5.57
CA GLN A 68 0.91 -4.59 -4.90
C GLN A 68 1.76 -3.85 -3.87
N MET A 69 1.83 -4.37 -2.64
CA MET A 69 2.67 -3.74 -1.62
C MET A 69 3.38 -4.69 -0.68
N ILE A 70 4.55 -4.24 -0.26
CA ILE A 70 5.33 -4.80 0.83
C ILE A 70 5.49 -3.72 1.91
N ALA A 71 4.95 -3.97 3.10
CA ALA A 71 5.08 -3.09 4.26
C ALA A 71 5.89 -3.79 5.36
N SER A 72 6.86 -3.09 5.94
CA SER A 72 7.62 -3.58 7.10
C SER A 72 7.66 -2.53 8.19
N ASN A 73 7.35 -2.91 9.44
CA ASN A 73 7.44 -2.03 10.62
C ASN A 73 6.65 -0.71 10.49
N GLY A 74 5.43 -0.74 9.96
CA GLY A 74 4.67 0.49 9.67
C GLY A 74 3.16 0.30 9.74
N LEU A 75 2.41 1.39 9.50
CA LEU A 75 0.96 1.33 9.30
C LEU A 75 0.63 1.51 7.83
N ALA A 76 -0.31 0.72 7.31
CA ALA A 76 -0.83 0.89 5.97
C ALA A 76 -2.37 0.90 6.01
N ASP A 77 -2.98 1.89 5.36
CA ASP A 77 -4.42 2.01 5.18
C ASP A 77 -4.76 2.24 3.70
N ARG A 78 -5.66 1.44 3.14
CA ARG A 78 -5.80 1.33 1.69
C ARG A 78 -7.17 1.03 1.18
N TYR A 79 -7.38 1.51 -0.05
CA TYR A 79 -8.53 1.21 -0.85
C TYR A 79 -8.11 0.76 -2.26
N THR A 80 -8.55 -0.43 -2.66
CA THR A 80 -8.39 -0.94 -4.02
C THR A 80 -9.75 -1.34 -4.60
N ARG A 81 -10.05 -0.93 -5.84
CA ARG A 81 -11.33 -1.30 -6.46
C ARG A 81 -11.32 -2.72 -7.02
N GLU A 82 -10.25 -3.16 -7.68
CA GLU A 82 -10.24 -4.46 -8.37
C GLU A 82 -9.40 -5.49 -7.59
N SER A 83 -8.08 -5.41 -7.66
CA SER A 83 -7.19 -6.44 -7.13
C SER A 83 -6.09 -5.90 -6.22
N GLU A 84 -6.02 -6.37 -4.99
CA GLU A 84 -4.97 -6.01 -4.04
C GLU A 84 -4.15 -7.24 -3.60
N ARG A 85 -2.82 -7.08 -3.60
CA ARG A 85 -1.90 -8.05 -3.01
C ARG A 85 -0.95 -7.39 -2.03
N MET A 86 -0.85 -7.98 -0.85
CA MET A 86 -0.01 -7.44 0.20
C MET A 86 0.80 -8.45 0.98
N THR A 87 2.02 -8.02 1.32
CA THR A 87 2.84 -8.60 2.39
C THR A 87 3.11 -7.55 3.47
N ALA A 88 2.66 -7.81 4.69
CA ALA A 88 2.93 -6.98 5.86
C ALA A 88 3.77 -7.74 6.90
N SER A 89 4.82 -7.10 7.41
CA SER A 89 5.67 -7.65 8.47
C SER A 89 5.83 -6.66 9.62
N ASN A 90 5.58 -7.08 10.85
CA ASN A 90 5.75 -6.26 12.06
C ASN A 90 4.99 -4.90 12.04
N GLY A 91 3.74 -4.87 11.55
CA GLY A 91 2.98 -3.62 11.39
C GLY A 91 1.47 -3.80 11.55
N LEU A 92 0.70 -2.71 11.46
CA LEU A 92 -0.77 -2.77 11.37
C LEU A 92 -1.21 -2.40 9.97
N ALA A 93 -2.27 -3.02 9.50
CA ALA A 93 -2.57 -2.98 8.08
C ALA A 93 -4.10 -3.10 7.88
N GLY A 94 -4.77 -1.96 7.65
CA GLY A 94 -6.21 -1.87 7.37
C GLY A 94 -6.49 -1.73 5.88
N ARG A 95 -7.56 -2.34 5.37
CA ARG A 95 -7.80 -2.39 3.91
C ARG A 95 -9.26 -2.48 3.55
N TYR A 96 -9.54 -1.98 2.35
CA TYR A 96 -10.79 -2.18 1.65
C TYR A 96 -10.50 -2.59 0.20
N THR A 97 -10.96 -3.78 -0.19
CA THR A 97 -10.93 -4.23 -1.58
C THR A 97 -12.33 -4.57 -2.08
N ARG A 98 -12.71 -4.06 -3.27
CA ARG A 98 -14.06 -4.38 -3.79
C ARG A 98 -14.14 -5.76 -4.46
N GLU A 99 -13.11 -6.24 -5.15
CA GLU A 99 -13.19 -7.56 -5.80
C GLU A 99 -12.29 -8.58 -5.12
N THR A 100 -10.98 -8.58 -5.40
CA THR A 100 -10.07 -9.64 -4.95
C THR A 100 -8.94 -9.14 -4.07
N GLU A 101 -8.78 -9.74 -2.90
CA GLU A 101 -7.69 -9.42 -1.99
C GLU A 101 -6.86 -10.66 -1.61
N GLN A 102 -5.53 -10.50 -1.63
CA GLN A 102 -4.58 -11.47 -1.11
C GLN A 102 -3.64 -10.85 -0.10
N MET A 103 -3.57 -11.44 1.09
CA MET A 103 -2.76 -10.90 2.18
C MET A 103 -1.88 -11.94 2.86
N LEU A 104 -0.62 -11.55 3.08
CA LEU A 104 0.33 -12.23 3.94
C LEU A 104 0.71 -11.29 5.10
N ALA A 105 0.39 -11.66 6.33
CA ALA A 105 0.78 -10.92 7.53
C ALA A 105 1.76 -11.75 8.38
N SER A 106 2.83 -11.12 8.87
CA SER A 106 3.79 -11.76 9.78
C SER A 106 4.09 -10.85 10.96
N ASN A 107 3.92 -11.33 12.20
CA ASN A 107 4.19 -10.56 13.42
C ASN A 107 3.47 -9.18 13.48
N GLY A 108 2.26 -9.07 12.92
CA GLY A 108 1.52 -7.81 12.83
C GLY A 108 0.00 -8.00 12.95
N LEU A 109 -0.75 -6.91 12.80
CA LEU A 109 -2.21 -6.92 12.72
C LEU A 109 -2.65 -6.66 11.29
N ALA A 110 -3.63 -7.42 10.84
CA ALA A 110 -4.30 -7.22 9.56
C ALA A 110 -5.82 -7.10 9.77
N ASP A 111 -6.44 -6.12 9.13
CA ASP A 111 -7.89 -5.90 9.14
C ASP A 111 -8.38 -5.59 7.72
N PRO A 112 -8.51 -6.61 6.85
CA PRO A 112 -9.09 -6.43 5.54
C PRO A 112 -10.60 -6.51 5.54
N TYR A 113 -11.16 -5.70 4.65
CA TYR A 113 -12.53 -5.80 4.21
C TYR A 113 -12.57 -6.09 2.72
N THR A 114 -13.17 -7.20 2.32
CA THR A 114 -13.35 -7.52 0.89
C THR A 114 -14.80 -7.81 0.55
N ARG A 115 -15.28 -7.34 -0.60
CA ARG A 115 -16.67 -7.58 -1.03
C ARG A 115 -16.87 -8.88 -1.83
N GLU A 116 -15.87 -9.40 -2.54
CA GLU A 116 -16.06 -10.62 -3.35
C GLU A 116 -15.18 -11.80 -2.94
N SER A 117 -13.86 -11.65 -2.90
CA SER A 117 -12.95 -12.79 -2.69
C SER A 117 -11.68 -12.41 -1.94
N GLU A 118 -11.41 -13.14 -0.85
CA GLU A 118 -10.28 -12.87 0.03
C GLU A 118 -9.46 -14.14 0.29
N GLN A 119 -8.13 -14.00 0.31
CA GLN A 119 -7.20 -15.01 0.82
C GLN A 119 -6.21 -14.39 1.81
N MET A 120 -6.10 -14.99 2.98
CA MET A 120 -5.26 -14.47 4.05
C MET A 120 -4.39 -15.57 4.69
N ILE A 121 -3.12 -15.24 4.92
CA ILE A 121 -2.18 -16.05 5.68
C ILE A 121 -1.53 -15.18 6.75
N ALA A 122 -1.74 -15.52 8.02
CA ALA A 122 -1.09 -14.86 9.16
C ALA A 122 -0.10 -15.81 9.86
N SER A 123 1.11 -15.32 10.15
CA SER A 123 2.13 -16.05 10.91
C SER A 123 2.61 -15.21 12.09
N ASN A 124 2.39 -15.69 13.32
CA ASN A 124 2.73 -14.98 14.55
C ASN A 124 2.10 -13.57 14.66
N GLY A 125 1.02 -13.31 13.94
CA GLY A 125 0.25 -12.06 13.94
C GLY A 125 -1.25 -12.33 14.11
N LEU A 126 -2.03 -11.29 14.31
CA LEU A 126 -3.50 -11.36 14.36
C LEU A 126 -4.06 -10.87 13.02
N ALA A 127 -5.14 -11.49 12.57
CA ALA A 127 -5.87 -10.98 11.43
C ALA A 127 -7.37 -11.17 11.62
N ASP A 128 -8.13 -10.10 11.41
CA ASP A 128 -9.59 -10.04 11.52
C ASP A 128 -10.14 -9.72 10.14
N CYS A 129 -10.90 -10.61 9.51
CA CYS A 129 -11.40 -10.41 8.15
C CYS A 129 -12.92 -10.31 8.11
N TYR A 130 -13.40 -9.41 7.26
CA TYR A 130 -14.81 -9.24 6.99
C TYR A 130 -15.07 -9.32 5.49
N THR A 131 -15.84 -10.34 5.09
CA THR A 131 -16.41 -10.45 3.74
C THR A 131 -17.92 -10.19 3.77
N SER A 132 -18.40 -9.36 2.85
CA SER A 132 -19.82 -8.95 2.76
C SER A 132 -20.62 -9.71 1.71
#